data_AF-A0A1F5B7T0-F1
#
_entry.id   AF-A0A1F5B7T0-F1
#
_cell.length_a   1.000
_cell.length_b   1.000
_cell.length_c   1.000
_cell.angle_alpha   90.00
_cell.angle_beta   90.00
_cell.angle_gamma   90.00
#
_symmetry.space_group_name_H-M   'P 1'
#
loop_
_entity.id
_entity.type
_entity.pdbx_description
1 polymer ?
#
loop_
_entity_poly.entity_id
_entity_poly.type
_entity_poly.pdbx_seq_one_letter_code
_entity_poly.pdbx_strand_id
1 'polypeptide(L)'
;MSDYLIKSLLGVLLLGAGLTSFLSMMARFGRPGDEVRAARLRKVHKVAGYAYIALLAPLAFFGAKFLVEMGDGLSVRGTFHFVLAMTLLAVLVLKFLTVKTHRQLLKHAPVLGMTLFSLTLVIFLITAGFFFLQTAAGK
;
A
#
# COMPACT_ATOMS: atom_id res chain seq x y z
N MET A 1 -22.83 -7.92 3.53
CA MET A 1 -21.74 -8.36 4.45
C MET A 1 -20.52 -8.93 3.71
N SER A 2 -20.66 -9.68 2.61
CA SER A 2 -19.51 -10.27 1.88
C SER A 2 -18.52 -9.23 1.36
N ASP A 3 -18.99 -8.17 0.71
CA ASP A 3 -18.12 -7.27 -0.06
C ASP A 3 -17.23 -6.42 0.83
N TYR A 4 -17.77 -5.92 1.94
CA TYR A 4 -16.99 -5.16 2.93
C TYR A 4 -15.96 -6.05 3.64
N LEU A 5 -16.31 -7.30 3.98
CA LEU A 5 -15.37 -8.24 4.57
C LEU A 5 -14.24 -8.61 3.60
N ILE A 6 -14.56 -8.85 2.33
CA ILE A 6 -13.56 -9.15 1.29
C ILE A 6 -12.60 -7.96 1.13
N LYS A 7 -13.12 -6.74 0.97
CA LYS A 7 -12.29 -5.53 0.82
C LYS A 7 -11.43 -5.28 2.06
N SER A 8 -11.98 -5.48 3.26
CA SER A 8 -11.24 -5.36 4.52
C SER A 8 -10.14 -6.40 4.65
N LEU A 9 -10.41 -7.67 4.30
CA LEU A 9 -9.41 -8.74 4.30
C LEU A 9 -8.28 -8.45 3.31
N LEU A 10 -8.62 -8.06 2.08
CA LEU A 10 -7.65 -7.61 1.09
C LEU A 10 -6.83 -6.42 1.60
N GLY A 11 -7.47 -5.47 2.29
CA GLY A 11 -6.80 -4.33 2.93
C GLY A 11 -5.80 -4.75 4.00
N VAL A 12 -6.14 -5.73 4.85
CA VAL A 12 -5.23 -6.27 5.87
C VAL A 12 -4.05 -6.97 5.22
N LEU A 13 -4.28 -7.79 4.20
CA LEU A 13 -3.23 -8.47 3.45
C LEU A 13 -2.31 -7.46 2.74
N LEU A 14 -2.88 -6.42 2.12
CA LEU A 14 -2.14 -5.34 1.47
C LEU A 14 -1.26 -4.60 2.49
N LEU A 15 -1.81 -4.27 3.66
CA LEU A 15 -1.07 -3.63 4.75
C LEU A 15 0.08 -4.52 5.24
N GLY A 16 -0.16 -5.82 5.42
CA GLY A 16 0.87 -6.78 5.83
C GLY A 16 2.00 -6.95 4.81
N ALA A 17 1.66 -7.02 3.51
CA ALA A 17 2.65 -7.04 2.44
C ALA A 17 3.45 -5.73 2.37
N GLY A 18 2.77 -4.59 2.51
CA GLY A 18 3.37 -3.26 2.56
C GLY A 18 4.34 -3.11 3.74
N LEU A 19 3.92 -3.50 4.94
CA LEU A 19 4.72 -3.46 6.16
C LEU A 19 5.96 -4.36 6.04
N THR A 20 5.79 -5.58 5.53
CA THR A 20 6.91 -6.52 5.32
C THR A 20 7.93 -5.94 4.32
N SER A 21 7.45 -5.38 3.21
CA SER A 21 8.27 -4.72 2.19
C SER A 21 9.02 -3.50 2.75
N PHE A 22 8.33 -2.69 3.57
CA PHE A 22 8.88 -1.51 4.23
C PHE A 22 9.94 -1.87 5.27
N LEU A 23 9.61 -2.74 6.24
CA LEU A 23 10.51 -3.14 7.31
C LEU A 23 11.76 -3.84 6.80
N SER A 24 11.65 -4.68 5.77
CA SER A 24 12.81 -5.37 5.20
C SER A 24 13.84 -4.40 4.59
N MET A 25 13.39 -3.33 3.93
CA MET A 25 14.30 -2.30 3.41
C MET A 25 14.77 -1.32 4.49
N MET A 26 13.93 -0.94 5.45
CA MET A 26 14.38 -0.19 6.62
C MET A 26 15.47 -0.93 7.39
N ALA A 27 15.28 -2.22 7.66
CA ALA A 27 16.27 -3.04 8.34
C ALA A 27 17.58 -3.12 7.54
N ARG A 28 17.51 -3.18 6.21
CA ARG A 28 18.68 -3.21 5.35
C ARG A 28 19.47 -1.89 5.38
N PHE A 29 18.80 -0.75 5.26
CA PHE A 29 19.46 0.55 5.18
C PHE A 29 19.80 1.14 6.55
N GLY A 30 18.98 0.90 7.57
CA GLY A 30 19.16 1.43 8.91
C GLY A 30 19.98 0.55 9.85
N ARG A 31 20.18 -0.74 9.52
CA ARG A 31 20.98 -1.67 10.34
C ARG A 31 21.85 -2.55 9.42
N PRO A 32 22.92 -1.99 8.84
CA PRO A 32 23.83 -2.75 7.97
C PRO A 32 24.30 -4.04 8.64
N GLY A 33 24.39 -5.11 7.85
CA GLY A 33 24.85 -6.42 8.29
C GLY A 33 25.62 -7.10 7.17
N ASP A 34 25.87 -8.40 7.31
CA ASP A 34 26.56 -9.18 6.28
C ASP A 34 25.79 -9.26 4.94
N GLU A 35 26.50 -9.67 3.90
CA GLU A 35 25.95 -9.82 2.55
C GLU A 35 24.81 -10.85 2.48
N VAL A 36 24.87 -11.90 3.32
CA VAL A 36 23.83 -12.94 3.40
C VAL A 36 22.51 -12.35 3.88
N ARG A 37 22.54 -11.56 4.95
CA ARG A 37 21.39 -10.83 5.49
C ARG A 37 20.90 -9.78 4.49
N ALA A 38 21.80 -9.04 3.84
CA ALA A 38 21.44 -8.08 2.82
C ALA A 38 20.69 -8.73 1.63
N ALA A 39 21.17 -9.88 1.15
CA ALA A 39 20.53 -10.66 0.10
C ALA A 39 19.14 -11.18 0.53
N ARG A 40 19.02 -11.71 1.76
CA ARG A 40 17.75 -12.18 2.33
C ARG A 40 16.73 -11.05 2.42
N LEU A 41 17.10 -9.91 2.99
CA LEU A 41 16.22 -8.74 3.11
C LEU A 41 15.77 -8.22 1.74
N ARG A 42 16.67 -8.24 0.74
CA ARG A 42 16.32 -7.90 -0.65
C ARG A 42 15.32 -8.87 -1.26
N LYS A 43 15.45 -10.18 -1.00
CA LYS A 43 14.49 -11.19 -1.47
C LYS A 43 13.12 -10.99 -0.83
N VAL A 44 13.07 -10.82 0.50
CA VAL A 44 11.83 -10.55 1.26
C VAL A 44 11.13 -9.30 0.72
N HIS A 45 11.86 -8.19 0.56
CA HIS A 45 11.32 -6.95 -0.01
C HIS A 45 10.71 -7.16 -1.39
N LYS A 46 11.40 -7.88 -2.29
CA LYS A 46 10.90 -8.13 -3.65
C LYS A 46 9.62 -8.96 -3.63
N VAL A 47 9.60 -10.06 -2.87
CA VAL A 47 8.42 -10.93 -2.77
C VAL A 47 7.24 -10.17 -2.17
N ALA A 48 7.45 -9.48 -1.05
CA ALA A 48 6.41 -8.67 -0.43
C ALA A 48 5.94 -7.50 -1.32
N GLY A 49 6.85 -6.88 -2.07
CA GLY A 49 6.52 -5.82 -3.02
C GLY A 49 5.67 -6.31 -4.20
N TYR A 50 5.95 -7.51 -4.74
CA TYR A 50 5.08 -8.10 -5.77
C TYR A 50 3.74 -8.54 -5.22
N ALA A 51 3.70 -9.14 -4.02
CA ALA A 51 2.45 -9.46 -3.34
C ALA A 51 1.60 -8.20 -3.10
N TYR A 52 2.22 -7.11 -2.68
CA TYR A 52 1.57 -5.80 -2.52
C TYR A 52 0.91 -5.32 -3.83
N ILE A 53 1.63 -5.38 -4.95
CA ILE A 53 1.08 -4.97 -6.26
C ILE A 53 -0.10 -5.88 -6.67
N ALA A 54 0.04 -7.19 -6.48
CA ALA A 54 -1.01 -8.15 -6.80
C ALA A 54 -2.28 -7.94 -5.96
N LEU A 55 -2.14 -7.55 -4.69
CA LEU A 55 -3.26 -7.23 -3.79
C LEU A 55 -3.86 -5.84 -4.07
N LEU A 56 -3.06 -4.88 -4.51
CA LEU A 56 -3.52 -3.54 -4.84
C LEU A 56 -4.41 -3.54 -6.09
N ALA A 57 -4.12 -4.37 -7.08
CA ALA A 57 -4.88 -4.44 -8.33
C ALA A 57 -6.39 -4.69 -8.14
N PRO A 58 -6.85 -5.73 -7.42
CA PRO A 58 -8.28 -5.94 -7.18
C PRO A 58 -8.90 -4.83 -6.31
N LEU A 59 -8.15 -4.27 -5.35
CA LEU A 59 -8.64 -3.13 -4.55
C LEU A 59 -8.84 -1.88 -5.41
N ALA A 60 -7.91 -1.59 -6.33
CA ALA A 60 -8.03 -0.50 -7.28
C ALA A 60 -9.24 -0.70 -8.22
N PHE A 61 -9.47 -1.94 -8.68
CA PHE A 61 -10.66 -2.28 -9.47
C PHE A 61 -11.96 -2.02 -8.70
N PHE A 62 -12.06 -2.47 -7.45
CA PHE A 62 -13.23 -2.21 -6.61
C PHE A 62 -13.42 -0.72 -6.31
N GLY A 63 -12.33 0.02 -6.14
CA GLY A 63 -12.36 1.47 -5.94
C GLY A 63 -12.88 2.21 -7.17
N ALA A 64 -12.40 1.82 -8.37
CA ALA A 64 -12.86 2.39 -9.63
C ALA A 64 -14.35 2.10 -9.88
N LYS A 65 -14.80 0.86 -9.63
CA LYS A 65 -16.22 0.51 -9.72
C LYS A 65 -17.08 1.36 -8.77
N PHE A 66 -16.64 1.51 -7.52
CA PHE A 66 -17.34 2.32 -6.52
C PHE A 66 -17.40 3.81 -6.92
N LEU A 67 -16.35 4.35 -7.52
CA LEU A 67 -16.33 5.73 -8.01
C LEU A 67 -17.35 5.94 -9.14
N VAL A 68 -17.42 5.00 -10.09
CA VAL A 68 -18.39 5.05 -11.19
C VAL A 68 -19.83 4.98 -10.67
N GLU A 69 -20.08 4.13 -9.67
CA GLU A 69 -21.40 3.98 -9.05
C GLU A 69 -21.83 5.24 -8.27
N MET A 70 -20.90 5.87 -7.55
CA MET A 70 -21.21 7.02 -6.69
C MET A 70 -21.22 8.36 -7.43
N GLY A 71 -20.43 8.51 -8.50
CA GLY A 71 -20.23 9.79 -9.18
C GLY A 71 -19.84 10.91 -8.19
N ASP A 72 -20.53 12.05 -8.29
CA ASP A 72 -20.32 13.20 -7.41
C ASP A 72 -20.90 13.00 -5.99
N GLY A 73 -21.55 11.87 -5.71
CA GLY A 73 -22.16 11.55 -4.42
C GLY A 73 -21.18 11.05 -3.35
N LEU A 74 -19.87 11.17 -3.56
CA LEU A 74 -18.88 10.72 -2.58
C LEU A 74 -18.96 11.50 -1.26
N SER A 75 -19.11 10.77 -0.15
CA SER A 75 -18.89 11.33 1.18
C SER A 75 -17.48 11.92 1.31
N VAL A 76 -17.27 12.86 2.24
CA VAL A 76 -15.94 13.44 2.53
C VAL A 76 -14.88 12.36 2.74
N ARG A 77 -15.20 11.30 3.51
CA ARG A 77 -14.29 10.16 3.72
C ARG A 77 -13.97 9.41 2.42
N GLY A 78 -14.96 9.23 1.56
CA GLY A 78 -14.81 8.63 0.23
C GLY A 78 -13.90 9.46 -0.68
N THR A 79 -14.08 10.77 -0.70
CA THR A 79 -13.24 11.71 -1.47
C THR A 79 -11.79 11.67 -0.99
N PHE A 80 -11.55 11.73 0.33
CA PHE A 80 -10.19 11.60 0.88
C PHE A 80 -9.55 10.26 0.54
N HIS A 81 -10.30 9.15 0.67
CA HIS A 81 -9.81 7.84 0.28
C HIS A 81 -9.39 7.81 -1.20
N PHE A 82 -10.23 8.35 -2.09
CA PHE A 82 -9.96 8.37 -3.52
C PHE A 82 -8.70 9.18 -3.86
N VAL A 83 -8.58 10.40 -3.34
CA VAL A 83 -7.39 11.26 -3.58
C VAL A 83 -6.11 10.58 -3.08
N LEU A 84 -6.16 9.97 -1.90
CA LEU A 84 -5.02 9.23 -1.35
C LEU A 84 -4.68 7.98 -2.18
N ALA A 85 -5.68 7.24 -2.65
CA ALA A 85 -5.50 6.06 -3.49
C ALA A 85 -4.88 6.42 -4.85
N MET A 86 -5.35 7.50 -5.48
CA MET A 86 -4.75 8.02 -6.72
C MET A 86 -3.31 8.48 -6.52
N THR A 87 -3.03 9.15 -5.39
CA THR A 87 -1.67 9.53 -5.00
C THR A 87 -0.78 8.30 -4.82
N LEU A 88 -1.30 7.25 -4.17
CA LEU A 88 -0.59 5.98 -3.98
C LEU A 88 -0.24 5.32 -5.32
N LEU A 89 -1.18 5.29 -6.27
CA LEU A 89 -0.93 4.77 -7.62
C LEU A 89 0.13 5.60 -8.36
N ALA A 90 0.04 6.93 -8.30
CA ALA A 90 1.03 7.82 -8.90
C ALA A 90 2.44 7.58 -8.33
N VAL A 91 2.57 7.48 -7.00
CA VAL A 91 3.85 7.19 -6.34
C VAL A 91 4.36 5.79 -6.71
N LEU A 92 3.47 4.79 -6.87
CA LEU A 92 3.86 3.45 -7.28
C LEU A 92 4.45 3.45 -8.69
N VAL A 93 3.82 4.17 -9.62
CA VAL A 93 4.33 4.37 -10.99
C VAL A 93 5.69 5.08 -10.95
N LEU A 94 5.82 6.18 -10.19
CA LEU A 94 7.09 6.88 -10.03
C LEU A 94 8.19 5.97 -9.47
N LYS A 95 7.87 5.14 -8.47
CA LYS A 95 8.80 4.16 -7.91
C LYS A 95 9.22 3.14 -8.96
N PHE A 96 8.26 2.62 -9.73
CA PHE A 96 8.54 1.66 -10.79
C PHE A 96 9.49 2.24 -11.84
N LEU A 97 9.17 3.44 -12.36
CA LEU A 97 10.01 4.15 -13.33
C LEU A 97 11.40 4.45 -12.77
N THR A 98 11.49 4.88 -11.51
CA THR A 98 12.77 5.13 -10.82
C THR A 98 13.63 3.87 -10.76
N VAL A 99 13.04 2.72 -10.42
CA VAL A 99 13.78 1.47 -10.22
C VAL A 99 14.12 0.78 -11.54
N LYS A 100 13.26 0.88 -12.55
CA LYS A 100 13.39 0.15 -13.83
C LYS A 100 14.06 0.94 -14.94
N THR A 101 13.78 2.24 -15.02
CA THR A 101 14.17 3.08 -16.16
C THR A 101 15.26 4.08 -15.77
N HIS A 102 15.12 4.75 -14.62
CA HIS A 102 15.97 5.89 -14.26
C HIS A 102 16.96 5.59 -13.14
N ARG A 103 18.03 4.83 -13.44
CA ARG A 103 19.02 4.38 -12.44
C ARG A 103 19.67 5.53 -11.62
N GLN A 104 19.82 6.72 -12.20
CA GLN A 104 20.37 7.89 -11.49
C GLN A 104 19.47 8.38 -10.34
N LEU A 105 18.18 8.06 -10.37
CA LEU A 105 17.20 8.43 -9.35
C LEU A 105 17.06 7.36 -8.25
N LEU A 106 17.82 6.27 -8.28
CA LEU A 106 17.71 5.18 -7.30
C LEU A 106 17.90 5.63 -5.85
N LYS A 107 18.64 6.73 -5.62
CA LYS A 107 18.78 7.35 -4.29
C LYS A 107 17.43 7.76 -3.66
N HIS A 108 16.40 8.01 -4.48
CA HIS A 108 15.05 8.37 -4.03
C HIS A 108 14.14 7.15 -3.81
N ALA A 109 14.54 5.94 -4.24
CA ALA A 109 13.72 4.74 -4.12
C ALA A 109 13.32 4.39 -2.66
N PRO A 110 14.17 4.61 -1.63
CA PRO A 110 13.76 4.43 -0.23
C PRO A 110 12.62 5.36 0.15
N VAL A 111 12.72 6.66 -0.17
CA VAL A 111 11.69 7.67 0.15
C VAL A 111 10.36 7.31 -0.51
N LEU A 112 10.37 6.96 -1.80
CA LEU A 112 9.16 6.50 -2.50
C LEU A 112 8.55 5.25 -1.84
N GLY A 113 9.39 4.34 -1.32
CA GLY A 113 8.92 3.19 -0.55
C GLY A 113 8.27 3.55 0.79
N MET A 114 8.84 4.51 1.51
CA MET A 114 8.25 5.02 2.75
C MET A 114 6.91 5.71 2.48
N THR A 115 6.86 6.57 1.44
CA THR A 115 5.62 7.25 1.01
C THR A 115 4.52 6.24 0.66
N LEU A 116 4.83 5.18 -0.10
CA LEU A 116 3.84 4.14 -0.42
C LEU A 116 3.27 3.48 0.84
N PHE A 117 4.13 3.12 1.79
CA PHE A 117 3.67 2.50 3.04
C PHE A 117 2.83 3.47 3.88
N SER A 118 3.26 4.73 4.04
CA SER A 118 2.51 5.76 4.75
C SER A 118 1.13 5.99 4.14
N LEU A 119 1.03 6.12 2.82
CA LEU A 119 -0.25 6.26 2.13
C LEU A 119 -1.14 5.03 2.35
N THR A 120 -0.58 3.82 2.23
CA THR A 120 -1.31 2.57 2.48
C THR A 120 -1.88 2.53 3.90
N LEU A 121 -1.07 2.90 4.89
CA LEU A 121 -1.47 2.91 6.29
C LEU A 121 -2.61 3.91 6.53
N VAL A 122 -2.49 5.14 6.03
CA VAL A 122 -3.54 6.16 6.18
C VAL A 122 -4.84 5.70 5.51
N ILE A 123 -4.76 5.20 4.29
CA ILE A 123 -5.91 4.67 3.54
C ILE A 123 -6.59 3.53 4.32
N PHE A 124 -5.80 2.61 4.86
CA PHE A 124 -6.29 1.49 5.66
C PHE A 124 -7.02 1.99 6.93
N LEU A 125 -6.43 2.93 7.67
CA LEU A 125 -6.99 3.45 8.91
C LEU A 125 -8.34 4.14 8.70
N ILE A 126 -8.48 4.95 7.64
CA ILE A 126 -9.74 5.64 7.34
C ILE A 126 -10.81 4.71 6.72
N THR A 127 -10.49 3.45 6.44
CA THR A 127 -11.42 2.47 5.86
C THR A 127 -11.56 1.21 6.70
N ALA A 128 -10.77 0.17 6.44
CA ALA A 128 -10.84 -1.11 7.13
C ALA A 128 -10.58 -0.96 8.63
N GLY A 129 -9.63 -0.11 9.03
CA GLY A 129 -9.38 0.22 10.43
C GLY A 129 -10.62 0.82 11.11
N PHE A 130 -11.26 1.79 10.47
CA PHE A 130 -12.51 2.37 10.94
C PHE A 130 -13.66 1.36 11.00
N PHE A 131 -13.77 0.46 10.00
CA PHE A 131 -14.76 -0.63 10.00
C PHE A 131 -14.56 -1.56 11.20
N PHE A 132 -13.33 -2.05 11.43
CA PHE A 132 -13.04 -2.91 12.58
C PHE A 132 -13.30 -2.23 13.92
N LEU A 133 -12.98 -0.93 14.04
CA LEU A 133 -13.27 -0.16 15.25
C LEU A 133 -14.77 -0.04 15.52
N GLN A 134 -15.60 0.21 14.49
CA GLN A 134 -17.05 0.23 14.66
C GLN A 134 -17.58 -1.14 15.07
N THR A 135 -17.17 -2.21 14.36
CA THR A 135 -17.60 -3.57 14.66
C THR A 135 -17.20 -3.99 16.07
N ALA A 136 -15.99 -3.66 16.52
CA ALA A 136 -15.53 -3.92 17.88
C ALA A 136 -16.31 -3.12 18.93
N ALA A 137 -16.82 -1.93 18.58
CA ALA A 137 -17.68 -1.11 19.42
C ALA A 137 -19.18 -1.53 19.37
N GLY A 138 -19.53 -2.60 18.66
CA GLY A 138 -20.92 -3.05 18.48
C GLY A 138 -21.77 -2.12 17.62
N LYS A 139 -21.13 -1.30 16.77
CA LYS A 139 -21.78 -0.41 15.79
C LYS A 139 -21.58 -0.95 14.38
#